data_AF-A0A1V5AGQ0-F1
#
_entry.id   AF-A0A1V5AGQ0-F1
#
_cell.length_a   1.000
_cell.length_b   1.000
_cell.length_c   1.000
_cell.angle_alpha   90.00
_cell.angle_beta   90.00
_cell.angle_gamma   90.00
#
_symmetry.space_group_name_H-M   'P 1'
#
loop_
_entity.id
_entity.type
_entity.pdbx_description
1 polymer ?
#
loop_
_entity_poly.entity_id
_entity_poly.type
_entity_poly.pdbx_seq_one_letter_code
_entity_poly.pdbx_strand_id
1 'polypeptide(L)'
;MGGLWVISFLGRDRPGLIRDILDLPARTGVNIVDLDQRVLQGLFVMSVVADFSKASLGPQDLIGQLQELAPALGVQVNSIPLEQYQGRRRSSKSLHVVTILARDRVGIIRDVAALAARLDINIERAVVTARGELISIEFIMDFADCDFRLCRELLRQGCDLLGLDVVIQDLDRYRKQKRLIIFDMDMTIVDFEIINRLASVAGVHDEVQSITEKAMNGEMDFEESLRRRVRLLKGMPLRDLEAIASDLQLTPGSEELIHHLKQVGYKIALISGGFTYFTDVLKDRLGFDYTFANQLEIRDGVLTGEIMGEVIDARAKGAIVNRLAQLEGLSPDNVVAVGDGANDCLMIQNAGLGVAFNAKEILKKVSDGSISRENLLGLLNVLGLAEGGDELL
;
A
#
# COMPACT_ATOMS: atom_id res chain seq x y z
N MET A 1 -45.65 13.69 8.18
CA MET A 1 -44.35 13.14 8.59
C MET A 1 -43.79 12.40 7.38
N GLY A 2 -43.12 13.12 6.49
CA GLY A 2 -42.49 12.50 5.31
C GLY A 2 -41.13 11.97 5.73
N GLY A 3 -41.06 10.72 6.15
CA GLY A 3 -39.79 10.06 6.49
C GLY A 3 -38.89 9.91 5.27
N LEU A 4 -37.59 9.72 5.50
CA LEU A 4 -36.63 9.37 4.46
C LEU A 4 -36.83 7.90 4.04
N TRP A 5 -36.71 7.61 2.75
CA TRP A 5 -36.78 6.25 2.21
C TRP A 5 -35.57 5.94 1.35
N VAL A 6 -35.09 4.70 1.42
CA VAL A 6 -34.11 4.19 0.47
C VAL A 6 -34.86 3.49 -0.65
N ILE A 7 -34.63 3.89 -1.89
CA ILE A 7 -35.17 3.24 -3.08
C ILE A 7 -34.00 2.71 -3.91
N SER A 8 -34.03 1.43 -4.26
CA SER A 8 -32.99 0.79 -5.06
C SER A 8 -33.52 0.29 -6.41
N PHE A 9 -32.67 0.45 -7.42
CA PHE A 9 -32.93 0.15 -8.81
C PHE A 9 -31.86 -0.82 -9.32
N LEU A 10 -32.27 -1.92 -9.92
CA LEU A 10 -31.38 -2.94 -10.49
C LEU A 10 -31.83 -3.28 -11.91
N GLY A 11 -30.98 -3.14 -12.92
CA GLY A 11 -31.37 -3.45 -14.29
C GLY A 11 -30.22 -3.40 -15.29
N ARG A 12 -30.55 -3.39 -16.58
CA ARG A 12 -29.54 -3.24 -17.64
C ARG A 12 -29.21 -1.77 -17.85
N ASP A 13 -27.93 -1.43 -17.90
CA ASP A 13 -27.50 -0.05 -18.11
C ASP A 13 -27.85 0.45 -19.52
N ARG A 14 -28.22 1.73 -19.61
CA ARG A 14 -28.47 2.43 -20.88
C ARG A 14 -28.39 3.95 -20.69
N PRO A 15 -28.05 4.69 -21.78
CA PRO A 15 -28.14 6.15 -21.76
C PRO A 15 -29.53 6.65 -21.33
N GLY A 16 -29.55 7.68 -20.48
CA GLY A 16 -30.77 8.33 -20.00
C GLY A 16 -31.52 7.60 -18.88
N LEU A 17 -31.06 6.42 -18.43
CA LEU A 17 -31.78 5.62 -17.44
C LEU A 17 -31.99 6.36 -16.10
N ILE A 18 -30.97 7.05 -15.58
CA ILE A 18 -31.09 7.83 -14.33
C ILE A 18 -32.16 8.92 -14.46
N ARG A 19 -32.18 9.65 -15.59
CA ARG A 19 -33.21 10.67 -15.86
C ARG A 19 -34.59 10.03 -15.84
N ASP A 20 -34.77 8.92 -16.54
CA ASP A 20 -36.07 8.25 -16.66
C ASP A 20 -36.57 7.71 -15.31
N ILE A 21 -35.67 7.19 -14.48
CA ILE A 21 -35.97 6.74 -13.11
C ILE A 21 -36.39 7.92 -12.22
N LEU A 22 -35.68 9.05 -12.31
CA LEU A 22 -35.88 10.20 -11.42
C LEU A 22 -36.95 11.18 -11.91
N ASP A 23 -37.50 11.02 -13.11
CA ASP A 23 -38.55 11.89 -13.67
C ASP A 23 -39.82 11.89 -12.80
N LEU A 24 -40.28 10.72 -12.37
CA LEU A 24 -41.47 10.62 -11.51
C LEU A 24 -41.24 11.23 -10.11
N PRO A 25 -40.17 10.89 -9.35
CA PRO A 25 -39.84 11.58 -8.10
C PRO A 25 -39.78 13.11 -8.25
N ALA A 26 -39.12 13.60 -9.30
CA ALA A 26 -38.98 15.04 -9.53
C ALA A 26 -40.32 15.73 -9.78
N ARG A 27 -41.21 15.15 -10.60
CA ARG A 27 -42.55 15.70 -10.89
C ARG A 27 -43.48 15.70 -9.69
N THR A 28 -43.21 14.85 -8.70
CA THR A 28 -44.07 14.64 -7.53
C THR A 28 -43.48 15.29 -6.27
N GLY A 29 -42.46 16.14 -6.42
CA GLY A 29 -41.88 16.91 -5.32
C GLY A 29 -41.04 16.09 -4.33
N VAL A 30 -40.63 14.88 -4.71
CA VAL A 30 -39.75 14.01 -3.92
C VAL A 30 -38.30 14.43 -4.19
N ASN A 31 -37.61 14.86 -3.15
CA ASN A 31 -36.22 15.28 -3.28
C ASN A 31 -35.28 14.09 -3.10
N ILE A 32 -34.15 14.07 -3.81
CA ILE A 32 -33.09 13.07 -3.61
C ILE A 32 -31.99 13.71 -2.78
N VAL A 33 -31.76 13.19 -1.58
CA VAL A 33 -30.76 13.75 -0.63
C VAL A 33 -29.42 13.05 -0.72
N ASP A 34 -29.40 11.82 -1.23
CA ASP A 34 -28.19 11.03 -1.46
C ASP A 34 -28.42 10.02 -2.60
N LEU A 35 -27.37 9.66 -3.32
CA LEU A 35 -27.40 8.75 -4.47
C LEU A 35 -26.05 8.05 -4.62
N ASP A 36 -26.07 6.71 -4.64
CA ASP A 36 -24.93 5.88 -5.06
C ASP A 36 -25.36 5.06 -6.29
N GLN A 37 -24.55 5.14 -7.34
CA GLN A 37 -24.82 4.47 -8.61
C GLN A 37 -23.56 3.79 -9.12
N ARG A 38 -23.70 2.54 -9.57
CA ARG A 38 -22.62 1.76 -10.18
C ARG A 38 -23.10 1.01 -11.40
N VAL A 39 -22.21 0.84 -12.35
CA VAL A 39 -22.38 -0.09 -13.47
C VAL A 39 -21.32 -1.18 -13.34
N LEU A 40 -21.76 -2.43 -13.30
CA LEU A 40 -20.88 -3.60 -13.21
C LEU A 40 -21.18 -4.51 -14.41
N GLN A 41 -20.28 -4.55 -15.39
CA GLN A 41 -20.43 -5.36 -16.61
C GLN A 41 -21.78 -5.13 -17.33
N GLY A 42 -22.20 -3.87 -17.43
CA GLY A 42 -23.48 -3.48 -18.04
C GLY A 42 -24.72 -3.69 -17.16
N LEU A 43 -24.54 -4.18 -15.92
CA LEU A 43 -25.59 -4.20 -14.90
C LEU A 43 -25.58 -2.87 -14.13
N PHE A 44 -26.70 -2.16 -14.18
CA PHE A 44 -26.94 -0.92 -13.45
C PHE A 44 -27.50 -1.21 -12.06
N VAL A 45 -26.85 -0.66 -11.04
CA VAL A 45 -27.33 -0.62 -9.66
C VAL A 45 -27.34 0.82 -9.20
N MET A 46 -28.46 1.28 -8.66
CA MET A 46 -28.57 2.61 -8.06
C MET A 46 -29.38 2.53 -6.78
N SER A 47 -28.90 3.17 -5.72
CA SER A 47 -29.68 3.41 -4.50
C SER A 47 -29.78 4.90 -4.26
N VAL A 48 -30.97 5.37 -3.91
CA VAL A 48 -31.21 6.78 -3.59
C VAL A 48 -31.86 6.90 -2.22
N VAL A 49 -31.53 7.97 -1.51
CA VAL A 49 -32.27 8.40 -0.33
C VAL A 49 -33.24 9.49 -0.76
N ALA A 50 -34.53 9.17 -0.69
CA ALA A 50 -35.64 10.03 -1.09
C ALA A 50 -36.28 10.71 0.13
N ASP A 51 -36.43 12.02 0.06
CA ASP A 51 -37.12 12.87 1.03
C ASP A 51 -38.52 13.24 0.51
N PHE A 52 -39.53 12.81 1.26
CA PHE A 52 -40.94 13.03 0.97
C PHE A 52 -41.53 14.24 1.70
N SER A 53 -40.71 15.04 2.40
CA SER A 53 -41.17 16.18 3.20
C SER A 53 -42.00 17.20 2.43
N LYS A 54 -41.74 17.34 1.13
CA LYS A 54 -42.46 18.26 0.20
C LYS A 54 -43.20 17.53 -0.92
N ALA A 55 -43.29 16.21 -0.84
CA ALA A 55 -43.86 15.40 -1.91
C ALA A 55 -45.39 15.53 -1.97
N SER A 56 -45.92 15.54 -3.20
CA SER A 56 -47.36 15.47 -3.48
C SER A 56 -47.92 14.05 -3.40
N LEU A 57 -47.04 13.04 -3.48
CA LEU A 57 -47.39 11.62 -3.34
C LEU A 57 -46.80 11.05 -2.04
N GLY A 58 -47.53 10.12 -1.43
CA GLY A 58 -46.98 9.33 -0.33
C GLY A 58 -45.90 8.36 -0.82
N PRO A 59 -45.01 7.88 0.07
CA PRO A 59 -43.96 6.93 -0.29
C PRO A 59 -44.48 5.68 -1.00
N GLN A 60 -45.51 5.04 -0.44
CA GLN A 60 -46.08 3.80 -1.00
C GLN A 60 -46.65 4.01 -2.41
N ASP A 61 -47.31 5.15 -2.65
CA ASP A 61 -47.89 5.47 -3.95
C ASP A 61 -46.81 5.72 -5.01
N LEU A 62 -45.76 6.48 -4.66
CA LEU A 62 -44.61 6.69 -5.55
C LEU A 62 -43.93 5.36 -5.88
N ILE A 63 -43.68 4.53 -4.87
CA ILE A 63 -43.01 3.23 -5.05
C ILE A 63 -43.86 2.32 -5.95
N GLY A 64 -45.18 2.28 -5.75
CA GLY A 64 -46.10 1.53 -6.62
C GLY A 64 -46.02 1.98 -8.07
N GLN A 65 -46.05 3.30 -8.32
CA GLN A 65 -45.91 3.84 -9.67
C GLN A 65 -44.53 3.57 -10.28
N LEU A 66 -43.45 3.65 -9.49
CA LEU A 66 -42.11 3.28 -9.95
C LEU A 66 -42.02 1.78 -10.30
N GLN A 67 -42.67 0.90 -9.54
CA GLN A 67 -42.75 -0.53 -9.82
C GLN A 67 -43.55 -0.83 -11.08
N GLU A 68 -44.60 -0.07 -11.37
CA GLU A 68 -45.35 -0.16 -12.63
C GLU A 68 -44.54 0.29 -13.85
N LEU A 69 -43.69 1.32 -13.69
CA LEU A 69 -42.80 1.80 -14.76
C LEU A 69 -41.56 0.91 -14.95
N ALA A 70 -41.18 0.15 -13.92
CA ALA A 70 -39.94 -0.62 -13.87
C ALA A 70 -39.73 -1.55 -15.10
N PRO A 71 -40.73 -2.30 -15.60
CA PRO A 71 -40.57 -3.14 -16.79
C PRO A 71 -40.24 -2.34 -18.06
N ALA A 72 -40.87 -1.17 -18.24
CA ALA A 72 -40.61 -0.31 -19.40
C ALA A 72 -39.20 0.31 -19.34
N LEU A 73 -38.71 0.57 -18.13
CA LEU A 73 -37.36 1.08 -17.89
C LEU A 73 -36.29 -0.03 -17.94
N GLY A 74 -36.68 -1.30 -17.83
CA GLY A 74 -35.78 -2.44 -17.78
C GLY A 74 -35.07 -2.59 -16.43
N VAL A 75 -35.72 -2.17 -15.34
CA VAL A 75 -35.19 -2.22 -13.96
C VAL A 75 -36.15 -2.95 -13.03
N GLN A 76 -35.64 -3.35 -11.87
CA GLN A 76 -36.37 -3.80 -10.69
C GLN A 76 -36.28 -2.71 -9.64
N VAL A 77 -37.36 -2.47 -8.90
CA VAL A 77 -37.44 -1.42 -7.88
C VAL A 77 -37.78 -2.03 -6.52
N ASN A 78 -36.93 -1.78 -5.54
CA ASN A 78 -37.17 -2.12 -4.14
C ASN A 78 -37.10 -0.85 -3.28
N SER A 79 -37.72 -0.88 -2.11
CA SER A 79 -37.77 0.29 -1.23
C SER A 79 -37.84 -0.10 0.24
N ILE A 80 -37.20 0.68 1.10
CA ILE A 80 -37.17 0.46 2.54
C ILE A 80 -37.27 1.81 3.27
N PRO A 81 -38.12 1.95 4.31
CA PRO A 81 -38.14 3.15 5.16
C PRO A 81 -36.82 3.29 5.93
N LEU A 82 -36.15 4.45 5.84
CA LEU A 82 -34.85 4.66 6.49
C LEU A 82 -34.96 4.67 8.02
N GLU A 83 -36.09 5.12 8.57
CA GLU A 83 -36.35 5.17 10.02
C GLU A 83 -36.29 3.79 10.70
N GLN A 84 -36.59 2.70 9.97
CA GLN A 84 -36.52 1.33 10.50
C GLN A 84 -35.09 0.81 10.67
N TYR A 85 -34.08 1.52 10.13
CA TYR A 85 -32.68 1.11 10.11
C TYR A 85 -31.75 2.11 10.80
N GLN A 86 -32.26 3.00 11.66
CA GLN A 86 -31.43 3.75 12.63
C GLN A 86 -30.72 2.85 13.68
N GLY A 87 -30.81 1.53 13.54
CA GLY A 87 -30.22 0.54 14.43
C GLY A 87 -28.68 0.53 14.41
N ARG A 88 -28.11 0.88 15.57
CA ARG A 88 -26.71 0.67 16.01
C ARG A 88 -25.63 1.54 15.35
N ARG A 89 -25.75 2.87 15.35
CA ARG A 89 -24.54 3.71 15.43
C ARG A 89 -24.06 3.76 16.88
N ARG A 90 -23.16 2.85 17.26
CA ARG A 90 -22.58 2.79 18.62
C ARG A 90 -21.39 3.74 18.82
N SER A 91 -20.68 4.11 17.76
CA SER A 91 -19.47 4.95 17.82
C SER A 91 -19.20 5.66 16.48
N SER A 92 -18.26 6.62 16.48
CA SER A 92 -17.70 7.19 15.25
C SER A 92 -16.96 6.11 14.46
N LYS A 93 -17.21 6.00 13.15
CA LYS A 93 -16.57 4.99 12.28
C LYS A 93 -15.05 5.06 12.38
N SER A 94 -14.40 3.90 12.33
CA SER A 94 -12.95 3.73 12.29
C SER A 94 -12.56 3.06 10.97
N LEU A 95 -12.69 3.83 9.89
CA LEU A 95 -12.57 3.31 8.53
C LEU A 95 -11.11 3.17 8.10
N HIS A 96 -10.79 1.97 7.64
CA HIS A 96 -9.47 1.63 7.13
C HIS A 96 -9.59 0.96 5.77
N VAL A 97 -8.62 1.24 4.90
CA VAL A 97 -8.44 0.55 3.63
C VAL A 97 -7.54 -0.66 3.88
N VAL A 98 -8.04 -1.84 3.58
CA VAL A 98 -7.33 -3.11 3.67
C VAL A 98 -7.10 -3.61 2.25
N THR A 99 -5.86 -3.48 1.77
CA THR A 99 -5.45 -3.99 0.46
C THR A 99 -4.87 -5.38 0.63
N ILE A 100 -5.45 -6.35 -0.09
CA ILE A 100 -4.97 -7.74 -0.15
C ILE A 100 -4.28 -7.95 -1.49
N LEU A 101 -3.08 -8.54 -1.47
CA LEU A 101 -2.34 -8.96 -2.64
C LEU A 101 -2.01 -10.45 -2.52
N ALA A 102 -2.31 -11.22 -3.56
CA ALA A 102 -2.02 -12.65 -3.58
C ALA A 102 -2.06 -13.20 -5.01
N ARG A 103 -1.57 -14.43 -5.18
CA ARG A 103 -1.92 -15.22 -6.38
C ARG A 103 -3.40 -15.60 -6.33
N ASP A 104 -4.08 -15.50 -7.47
CA ASP A 104 -5.52 -15.77 -7.52
C ASP A 104 -5.83 -17.21 -7.11
N ARG A 105 -6.79 -17.37 -6.19
CA ARG A 105 -7.29 -18.67 -5.74
C ARG A 105 -8.74 -18.57 -5.29
N VAL A 106 -9.43 -19.70 -5.36
CA VAL A 106 -10.82 -19.78 -4.89
C VAL A 106 -10.89 -19.44 -3.40
N GLY A 107 -11.80 -18.52 -3.07
CA GLY A 107 -12.20 -18.24 -1.69
C GLY A 107 -11.41 -17.16 -0.95
N ILE A 108 -10.51 -16.40 -1.59
CA ILE A 108 -9.77 -15.29 -0.93
C ILE A 108 -10.73 -14.34 -0.21
N ILE A 109 -11.74 -13.80 -0.92
CA ILE A 109 -12.72 -12.87 -0.35
C ILE A 109 -13.46 -13.48 0.85
N ARG A 110 -13.85 -14.76 0.73
CA ARG A 110 -14.54 -15.49 1.81
C ARG A 110 -13.64 -15.71 3.02
N ASP A 111 -12.35 -15.99 2.82
CA ASP A 111 -11.40 -16.18 3.91
C ASP A 111 -11.14 -14.86 4.65
N VAL A 112 -10.92 -13.77 3.92
CA VAL A 112 -10.75 -12.42 4.49
C VAL A 112 -12.01 -11.95 5.21
N ALA A 113 -13.20 -12.16 4.62
CA ALA A 113 -14.47 -11.84 5.26
C ALA A 113 -14.71 -12.69 6.53
N ALA A 114 -14.29 -13.96 6.54
CA ALA A 114 -14.38 -14.81 7.73
C ALA A 114 -13.44 -14.33 8.85
N LEU A 115 -12.24 -13.86 8.52
CA LEU A 115 -11.33 -13.23 9.49
C LEU A 115 -11.93 -11.95 10.06
N ALA A 116 -12.41 -11.04 9.20
CA ALA A 116 -13.06 -9.80 9.62
C ALA A 116 -14.26 -10.07 10.55
N ALA A 117 -15.13 -11.02 10.19
CA ALA A 117 -16.29 -11.38 11.00
C ALA A 117 -15.92 -11.96 12.38
N ARG A 118 -14.84 -12.74 12.49
CA ARG A 118 -14.36 -13.26 13.78
C ARG A 118 -13.81 -12.17 14.70
N LEU A 119 -13.35 -11.06 14.12
CA LEU A 119 -12.78 -9.92 14.83
C LEU A 119 -13.80 -8.79 15.05
N ASP A 120 -15.07 -9.01 14.70
CA ASP A 120 -16.14 -7.99 14.75
C ASP A 120 -15.83 -6.73 13.90
N ILE A 121 -15.17 -6.94 12.76
CA ILE A 121 -14.84 -5.90 11.78
C ILE A 121 -15.88 -5.93 10.66
N ASN A 122 -16.58 -4.82 10.44
CA ASN A 122 -17.54 -4.71 9.35
C ASN A 122 -16.84 -4.40 8.01
N ILE A 123 -17.33 -4.99 6.92
CA ILE A 123 -16.88 -4.64 5.55
C ILE A 123 -17.90 -3.68 4.94
N GLU A 124 -17.48 -2.42 4.75
CA GLU A 124 -18.31 -1.37 4.14
C GLU A 124 -18.30 -1.45 2.62
N ARG A 125 -17.17 -1.87 2.04
CA ARG A 125 -16.98 -1.99 0.59
C ARG A 125 -15.91 -3.03 0.31
N ALA A 126 -16.07 -3.76 -0.79
CA ALA A 126 -15.03 -4.60 -1.37
C ALA A 126 -14.97 -4.37 -2.88
N VAL A 127 -13.78 -4.24 -3.45
CA VAL A 127 -13.54 -4.05 -4.88
C VAL A 127 -12.31 -4.84 -5.29
N VAL A 128 -12.39 -5.57 -6.40
CA VAL A 128 -11.20 -6.14 -7.05
C VAL A 128 -10.57 -5.04 -7.90
N THR A 129 -9.34 -4.64 -7.59
CA THR A 129 -8.64 -3.50 -8.22
C THR A 129 -7.70 -3.92 -9.33
N ALA A 130 -7.14 -5.12 -9.26
CA ALA A 130 -6.33 -5.72 -10.32
C ALA A 130 -6.55 -7.22 -10.41
N ARG A 131 -6.47 -7.76 -11.63
CA ARG A 131 -6.60 -9.19 -11.90
C ARG A 131 -5.61 -9.61 -12.98
N GLY A 132 -4.75 -10.57 -12.66
CA GLY A 132 -3.74 -11.13 -13.55
C GLY A 132 -3.11 -12.34 -12.87
N GLU A 133 -1.77 -12.48 -12.94
CA GLU A 133 -1.05 -13.47 -12.12
C GLU A 133 -1.21 -13.20 -10.62
N LEU A 134 -1.31 -11.91 -10.26
CA LEU A 134 -1.65 -11.44 -8.93
C LEU A 134 -3.02 -10.76 -8.96
N ILE A 135 -3.82 -11.05 -7.94
CA ILE A 135 -5.07 -10.34 -7.65
C ILE A 135 -4.83 -9.29 -6.59
N SER A 136 -5.41 -8.11 -6.78
CA SER A 136 -5.51 -7.08 -5.75
C SER A 136 -6.97 -6.85 -5.39
N ILE A 137 -7.26 -6.84 -4.09
CA ILE A 137 -8.60 -6.61 -3.57
C ILE A 137 -8.50 -5.53 -2.49
N GLU A 138 -9.28 -4.46 -2.67
CA GLU A 138 -9.41 -3.39 -1.69
C GLU A 138 -10.71 -3.56 -0.90
N PHE A 139 -10.58 -3.60 0.42
CA PHE A 139 -11.71 -3.54 1.34
C PHE A 139 -11.69 -2.22 2.09
N ILE A 140 -12.85 -1.57 2.22
CA ILE A 140 -13.06 -0.57 3.26
C ILE A 140 -13.67 -1.30 4.46
N MET A 141 -12.93 -1.34 5.56
CA MET A 141 -13.31 -2.03 6.77
C MET A 141 -13.51 -1.04 7.92
N ASP A 142 -14.54 -1.26 8.73
CA ASP A 142 -14.83 -0.47 9.93
C ASP A 142 -14.39 -1.24 11.19
N PHE A 143 -13.41 -0.69 11.89
CA PHE A 143 -12.84 -1.24 13.13
C PHE A 143 -13.49 -0.67 14.39
N ALA A 144 -14.59 0.09 14.27
CA ALA A 144 -15.16 0.87 15.37
C ALA A 144 -15.67 0.04 16.57
N ASP A 145 -15.96 -1.25 16.37
CA ASP A 145 -16.49 -2.15 17.39
C ASP A 145 -15.41 -3.06 18.02
N CYS A 146 -14.12 -2.85 17.73
CA CYS A 146 -13.02 -3.63 18.32
C CYS A 146 -11.78 -2.79 18.67
N ASP A 147 -10.84 -3.37 19.44
CA ASP A 147 -9.55 -2.72 19.70
C ASP A 147 -8.72 -2.71 18.40
N PHE A 148 -8.57 -1.53 17.80
CA PHE A 148 -7.93 -1.39 16.49
C PHE A 148 -6.54 -2.03 16.45
N ARG A 149 -5.70 -1.83 17.47
CA ARG A 149 -4.32 -2.33 17.46
C ARG A 149 -4.30 -3.86 17.47
N LEU A 150 -5.10 -4.47 18.35
CA LEU A 150 -5.21 -5.93 18.46
C LEU A 150 -5.85 -6.55 17.21
N CYS A 151 -6.97 -5.99 16.75
CA CYS A 151 -7.68 -6.48 15.56
C CYS A 151 -6.83 -6.38 14.31
N ARG A 152 -6.12 -5.26 14.12
CA ARG A 152 -5.20 -5.06 13.01
C ARG A 152 -4.12 -6.13 13.00
N GLU A 153 -3.49 -6.40 14.15
CA GLU A 153 -2.46 -7.42 14.26
C GLU A 153 -3.00 -8.84 13.99
N LEU A 154 -4.15 -9.19 14.56
CA LEU A 154 -4.79 -10.49 14.34
C LEU A 154 -5.24 -10.68 12.89
N LEU A 155 -5.75 -9.63 12.24
CA LEU A 155 -6.11 -9.66 10.83
C LEU A 155 -4.87 -9.90 9.96
N ARG A 156 -3.76 -9.21 10.25
CA ARG A 156 -2.49 -9.40 9.54
C ARG A 156 -1.96 -10.82 9.69
N GLN A 157 -1.86 -11.32 10.92
CA GLN A 157 -1.43 -12.70 11.18
C GLN A 157 -2.34 -13.72 10.50
N GLY A 158 -3.65 -13.49 10.50
CA GLY A 158 -4.62 -14.33 9.80
C GLY A 158 -4.41 -14.35 8.28
N CYS A 159 -4.09 -13.20 7.68
CA CYS A 159 -3.77 -13.09 6.25
C CYS A 159 -2.44 -13.77 5.92
N ASP A 160 -1.41 -13.56 6.73
CA ASP A 160 -0.09 -14.20 6.55
C ASP A 160 -0.21 -15.74 6.57
N LEU A 161 -0.99 -16.30 7.49
CA LEU A 161 -1.27 -17.75 7.55
C LEU A 161 -2.00 -18.29 6.31
N LEU A 162 -2.70 -17.43 5.58
CA LEU A 162 -3.39 -17.77 4.33
C LEU A 162 -2.55 -17.49 3.08
N GLY A 163 -1.29 -17.03 3.25
CA GLY A 163 -0.41 -16.62 2.16
C GLY A 163 -0.88 -15.36 1.44
N LEU A 164 -1.54 -14.45 2.17
CA LEU A 164 -2.04 -13.18 1.65
C LEU A 164 -1.20 -12.04 2.18
N ASP A 165 -0.62 -11.25 1.27
CA ASP A 165 -0.02 -9.96 1.63
C ASP A 165 -1.12 -8.97 1.96
N VAL A 166 -0.91 -8.17 3.01
CA VAL A 166 -1.93 -7.24 3.51
C VAL A 166 -1.30 -5.92 3.93
N VAL A 167 -1.94 -4.83 3.47
CA VAL A 167 -1.63 -3.46 3.88
C VAL A 167 -2.88 -2.79 4.42
N ILE A 168 -2.78 -2.23 5.63
CA ILE A 168 -3.90 -1.61 6.34
C ILE A 168 -3.59 -0.14 6.55
N GLN A 169 -4.37 0.74 5.93
CA GLN A 169 -4.19 2.19 5.97
C GLN A 169 -5.42 2.86 6.57
N ASP A 170 -5.23 3.91 7.35
CA ASP A 170 -6.31 4.82 7.73
C ASP A 170 -6.92 5.44 6.45
N LEU A 171 -8.26 5.49 6.35
CA LEU A 171 -8.93 5.91 5.12
C LEU A 171 -8.61 7.37 4.73
N ASP A 172 -8.47 8.27 5.70
CA ASP A 172 -8.17 9.66 5.42
C ASP A 172 -6.70 9.84 4.99
N ARG A 173 -5.78 9.06 5.57
CA ARG A 173 -4.37 9.01 5.11
C ARG A 173 -4.20 8.33 3.76
N TYR A 174 -5.03 7.35 3.41
CA TYR A 174 -5.02 6.70 2.10
C TYR A 174 -5.43 7.68 0.99
N ARG A 175 -6.44 8.51 1.25
CA ARG A 175 -6.93 9.53 0.30
C ARG A 175 -5.94 10.66 0.03
N LYS A 176 -4.91 10.83 0.87
CA LYS A 176 -3.86 11.82 0.64
C LYS A 176 -2.93 11.34 -0.47
N GLN A 177 -2.74 12.19 -1.47
CA GLN A 177 -1.87 11.90 -2.59
C GLN A 177 -0.43 11.69 -2.10
N LYS A 178 0.09 10.47 -2.27
CA LYS A 178 1.50 10.18 -2.01
C LYS A 178 2.35 10.79 -3.14
N ARG A 179 3.52 11.31 -2.78
CA ARG A 179 4.36 12.14 -3.67
C ARG A 179 5.84 11.80 -3.58
N LEU A 180 6.29 11.34 -2.43
CA LEU A 180 7.67 10.91 -2.18
C LEU A 180 7.63 9.45 -1.78
N ILE A 181 8.46 8.63 -2.40
CA ILE A 181 8.67 7.24 -2.03
C ILE A 181 10.14 6.97 -1.81
N ILE A 182 10.43 6.25 -0.72
CA ILE A 182 11.75 6.01 -0.22
C ILE A 182 11.94 4.49 -0.11
N PHE A 183 13.00 3.98 -0.70
CA PHE A 183 13.35 2.57 -0.65
C PHE A 183 14.66 2.35 0.12
N ASP A 184 14.77 1.24 0.84
CA ASP A 184 16.08 0.62 1.09
C ASP A 184 16.65 0.05 -0.22
N MET A 185 17.96 -0.16 -0.25
CA MET A 185 18.67 -0.76 -1.38
C MET A 185 18.78 -2.28 -1.25
N ASP A 186 19.56 -2.74 -0.29
CA ASP A 186 19.83 -4.17 -0.07
C ASP A 186 18.52 -4.88 0.31
N MET A 187 18.33 -6.10 -0.19
CA MET A 187 17.12 -6.92 0.03
C MET A 187 15.76 -6.26 -0.29
N THR A 188 15.77 -5.10 -0.96
CA THR A 188 14.58 -4.34 -1.36
C THR A 188 14.61 -4.04 -2.85
N ILE A 189 15.47 -3.12 -3.31
CA ILE A 189 15.65 -2.83 -4.75
C ILE A 189 16.63 -3.81 -5.39
N VAL A 190 17.69 -4.17 -4.64
CA VAL A 190 18.68 -5.20 -4.96
C VAL A 190 18.32 -6.46 -4.22
N ASP A 191 18.43 -7.62 -4.86
CA ASP A 191 17.93 -8.89 -4.30
C ASP A 191 18.94 -9.65 -3.42
N PHE A 192 20.04 -8.99 -3.07
CA PHE A 192 21.08 -9.49 -2.18
C PHE A 192 21.70 -8.38 -1.31
N GLU A 193 22.52 -8.79 -0.35
CA GLU A 193 23.29 -7.91 0.54
C GLU A 193 24.65 -7.62 -0.10
N ILE A 194 24.89 -6.37 -0.50
CA ILE A 194 26.10 -5.99 -1.23
C ILE A 194 27.38 -6.29 -0.44
N ILE A 195 27.37 -6.06 0.87
CA ILE A 195 28.55 -6.32 1.72
C ILE A 195 28.93 -7.80 1.75
N ASN A 196 27.95 -8.70 1.64
CA ASN A 196 28.21 -10.14 1.59
C ASN A 196 28.86 -10.53 0.25
N ARG A 197 28.44 -9.91 -0.86
CA ARG A 197 29.09 -10.13 -2.17
C ARG A 197 30.51 -9.58 -2.20
N LEU A 198 30.75 -8.40 -1.64
CA LEU A 198 32.10 -7.86 -1.47
C LEU A 198 32.97 -8.82 -0.64
N ALA A 199 32.45 -9.32 0.48
CA ALA A 199 33.17 -10.26 1.34
C ALA A 199 33.52 -11.57 0.61
N SER A 200 32.61 -12.10 -0.20
CA SER A 200 32.87 -13.30 -1.02
C SER A 200 33.97 -13.07 -2.04
N VAL A 201 33.99 -11.92 -2.72
CA VAL A 201 35.05 -11.58 -3.68
C VAL A 201 36.40 -11.36 -2.99
N ALA A 202 36.40 -10.77 -1.79
CA ALA A 202 37.61 -10.60 -0.97
C ALA A 202 38.07 -11.88 -0.25
N GLY A 203 37.29 -12.97 -0.27
CA GLY A 203 37.62 -14.21 0.43
C GLY A 203 37.49 -14.13 1.96
N VAL A 204 36.68 -13.21 2.48
CA VAL A 204 36.47 -12.95 3.93
C VAL A 204 35.00 -13.12 4.35
N HIS A 205 34.27 -13.98 3.63
CA HIS A 205 32.84 -14.18 3.81
C HIS A 205 32.49 -14.65 5.23
N ASP A 206 33.20 -15.66 5.74
CA ASP A 206 32.93 -16.28 7.03
C ASP A 206 33.13 -15.28 8.19
N GLU A 207 34.16 -14.44 8.10
CA GLU A 207 34.44 -13.40 9.09
C GLU A 207 33.36 -12.30 9.06
N VAL A 208 32.94 -11.86 7.87
CA VAL A 208 31.86 -10.87 7.73
C VAL A 208 30.54 -11.42 8.24
N GLN A 209 30.24 -12.69 7.97
CA GLN A 209 29.05 -13.36 8.48
C GLN A 209 29.06 -13.43 10.01
N SER A 210 30.18 -13.86 10.62
CA SER A 210 30.30 -13.94 12.07
C SER A 210 30.09 -12.58 12.77
N ILE A 211 30.57 -11.49 12.19
CA ILE A 211 30.34 -10.14 12.71
C ILE A 211 28.87 -9.72 12.55
N THR A 212 28.25 -10.06 11.41
CA THR A 212 26.85 -9.75 11.12
C THR A 212 25.92 -10.46 12.11
N GLU A 213 26.16 -11.73 12.39
CA GLU A 213 25.38 -12.52 13.35
C GLU A 213 25.44 -11.93 14.76
N LYS A 214 26.63 -11.54 15.23
CA LYS A 214 26.79 -10.86 16.54
C LYS A 214 26.02 -9.55 16.61
N ALA A 215 26.07 -8.74 15.56
CA ALA A 215 25.34 -7.48 15.50
C ALA A 215 23.81 -7.71 15.50
N MET A 216 23.33 -8.70 14.74
CA MET A 216 21.92 -9.06 14.72
C MET A 216 21.41 -9.63 16.06
N ASN A 217 22.29 -10.29 16.83
CA ASN A 217 21.99 -10.74 18.20
C ASN A 217 22.04 -9.61 19.24
N GLY A 218 22.36 -8.38 18.85
CA GLY A 218 22.50 -7.24 19.76
C GLY A 218 23.79 -7.27 20.59
N GLU A 219 24.76 -8.13 20.24
CA GLU A 219 26.06 -8.22 20.91
C GLU A 219 27.02 -7.11 20.45
N MET A 220 26.67 -6.37 19.39
CA MET A 220 27.50 -5.33 18.79
C MET A 220 26.63 -4.21 18.22
N ASP A 221 27.09 -2.97 18.37
CA ASP A 221 26.47 -1.80 17.74
C ASP A 221 26.55 -1.88 16.20
N PHE A 222 25.60 -1.25 15.50
CA PHE A 222 25.53 -1.28 14.04
C PHE A 222 26.73 -0.59 13.38
N GLU A 223 27.11 0.60 13.84
CA GLU A 223 28.24 1.34 13.28
C GLU A 223 29.54 0.56 13.53
N GLU A 224 29.73 0.04 14.74
CA GLU A 224 30.87 -0.81 15.07
C GLU A 224 30.94 -2.04 14.16
N SER A 225 29.82 -2.74 13.99
CA SER A 225 29.72 -3.91 13.11
C SER A 225 30.05 -3.57 11.67
N LEU A 226 29.49 -2.49 11.14
CA LEU A 226 29.74 -2.07 9.76
C LEU A 226 31.21 -1.72 9.54
N ARG A 227 31.83 -0.92 10.42
CA ARG A 227 33.25 -0.56 10.32
C ARG A 227 34.16 -1.79 10.39
N ARG A 228 33.86 -2.76 11.26
CA ARG A 228 34.62 -4.02 11.35
C ARG A 228 34.50 -4.86 10.06
N ARG A 229 33.30 -4.97 9.49
CA ARG A 229 33.09 -5.69 8.22
C ARG A 229 33.80 -5.01 7.06
N VAL A 230 33.73 -3.69 6.96
CA VAL A 230 34.43 -2.92 5.92
C VAL A 230 35.95 -3.03 6.05
N ARG A 231 36.49 -3.10 7.27
CA ARG A 231 37.94 -3.29 7.49
C ARG A 231 38.48 -4.57 6.88
N LEU A 232 37.67 -5.63 6.83
CA LEU A 232 38.04 -6.90 6.19
C LEU A 232 38.18 -6.79 4.66
N LEU A 233 37.58 -5.77 4.06
CA LEU A 233 37.65 -5.51 2.61
C LEU A 233 38.90 -4.70 2.21
N LYS A 234 39.79 -4.38 3.16
CA LYS A 234 41.01 -3.61 2.89
C LYS A 234 41.86 -4.26 1.82
N GLY A 235 42.27 -3.48 0.82
CA GLY A 235 43.09 -3.91 -0.31
C GLY A 235 42.30 -4.42 -1.50
N MET A 236 40.97 -4.53 -1.41
CA MET A 236 40.12 -4.84 -2.55
C MET A 236 40.27 -3.75 -3.63
N PRO A 237 40.59 -4.11 -4.89
CA PRO A 237 40.73 -3.15 -5.97
C PRO A 237 39.36 -2.62 -6.46
N LEU A 238 39.35 -1.38 -6.93
CA LEU A 238 38.14 -0.71 -7.43
C LEU A 238 37.45 -1.49 -8.56
N ARG A 239 38.23 -2.19 -9.41
CA ARG A 239 37.71 -3.04 -10.49
C ARG A 239 36.74 -4.14 -10.00
N ASP A 240 36.89 -4.59 -8.75
CA ASP A 240 36.03 -5.63 -8.19
C ASP A 240 34.66 -5.03 -7.81
N LEU A 241 34.62 -3.77 -7.36
CA LEU A 241 33.39 -3.01 -7.16
C LEU A 241 32.69 -2.74 -8.49
N GLU A 242 33.45 -2.36 -9.53
CA GLU A 242 32.96 -2.18 -10.90
C GLU A 242 32.31 -3.46 -11.43
N ALA A 243 32.97 -4.61 -11.25
CA ALA A 243 32.44 -5.90 -11.66
C ALA A 243 31.12 -6.22 -10.96
N ILE A 244 31.04 -6.06 -9.63
CA ILE A 244 29.80 -6.28 -8.87
C ILE A 244 28.70 -5.31 -9.32
N ALA A 245 29.02 -4.03 -9.53
CA ALA A 245 28.06 -3.03 -9.97
C ALA A 245 27.48 -3.32 -11.36
N SER A 246 28.29 -3.85 -12.28
CA SER A 246 27.86 -4.19 -13.63
C SER A 246 26.88 -5.37 -13.69
N ASP A 247 26.90 -6.25 -12.68
CA ASP A 247 26.03 -7.43 -12.56
C ASP A 247 25.05 -7.31 -11.38
N LEU A 248 24.63 -6.08 -11.05
CA LEU A 248 23.62 -5.84 -10.02
C LEU A 248 22.29 -6.47 -10.45
N GLN A 249 21.97 -7.59 -9.80
CA GLN A 249 20.68 -8.25 -9.86
C GLN A 249 19.67 -7.44 -9.04
N LEU A 250 18.61 -6.99 -9.72
CA LEU A 250 17.54 -6.22 -9.09
C LEU A 250 16.44 -7.18 -8.65
N THR A 251 15.73 -6.79 -7.59
CA THR A 251 14.48 -7.45 -7.24
C THR A 251 13.52 -7.41 -8.44
N PRO A 252 12.88 -8.54 -8.81
CA PRO A 252 11.94 -8.57 -9.91
C PRO A 252 10.86 -7.49 -9.79
N GLY A 253 10.65 -6.72 -10.86
CA GLY A 253 9.71 -5.61 -10.89
C GLY A 253 10.27 -4.26 -10.43
N SER A 254 11.50 -4.18 -9.91
CA SER A 254 12.11 -2.89 -9.48
C SER A 254 12.16 -1.86 -10.62
N GLU A 255 12.65 -2.23 -11.80
CA GLU A 255 12.79 -1.28 -12.93
C GLU A 255 11.43 -0.74 -13.38
N GLU A 256 10.43 -1.62 -13.51
CA GLU A 256 9.07 -1.29 -13.91
C GLU A 256 8.36 -0.44 -12.84
N LEU A 257 8.51 -0.77 -11.55
CA LEU A 257 7.96 -0.01 -10.45
C LEU A 257 8.50 1.43 -10.46
N ILE A 258 9.82 1.59 -10.53
CA ILE A 258 10.46 2.90 -10.53
C ILE A 258 10.05 3.70 -11.78
N HIS A 259 9.97 3.04 -12.94
CA HIS A 259 9.50 3.68 -14.17
C HIS A 259 8.08 4.24 -14.03
N HIS A 260 7.11 3.45 -13.57
CA HIS A 260 5.72 3.88 -13.37
C HIS A 260 5.62 5.01 -12.33
N LEU A 261 6.33 4.89 -11.21
CA LEU A 261 6.35 5.93 -10.17
C LEU A 261 6.84 7.27 -10.74
N LYS A 262 7.86 7.27 -11.60
CA LYS A 262 8.34 8.49 -12.26
C LYS A 262 7.33 9.06 -13.23
N GLN A 263 6.65 8.22 -14.03
CA GLN A 263 5.63 8.67 -14.99
C GLN A 263 4.47 9.38 -14.29
N VAL A 264 4.03 8.89 -13.13
CA VAL A 264 2.96 9.51 -12.34
C VAL A 264 3.46 10.63 -11.42
N GLY A 265 4.74 10.99 -11.48
CA GLY A 265 5.31 12.19 -10.89
C GLY A 265 5.80 12.04 -9.44
N TYR A 266 6.15 10.84 -8.99
CA TYR A 266 6.78 10.67 -7.68
C TYR A 266 8.21 11.20 -7.68
N LYS A 267 8.60 11.74 -6.53
CA LYS A 267 9.99 11.82 -6.11
C LYS A 267 10.40 10.51 -5.50
N ILE A 268 11.57 10.01 -5.90
CA ILE A 268 12.04 8.69 -5.53
C ILE A 268 13.42 8.80 -4.88
N ALA A 269 13.53 8.29 -3.66
CA ALA A 269 14.78 8.27 -2.91
C ALA A 269 15.23 6.83 -2.58
N LEU A 270 16.53 6.64 -2.55
CA LEU A 270 17.18 5.43 -2.08
C LEU A 270 18.00 5.74 -0.82
N ILE A 271 17.69 5.11 0.32
CA ILE A 271 18.41 5.30 1.58
C ILE A 271 18.93 3.96 2.07
N SER A 272 20.25 3.79 2.07
CA SER A 272 20.88 2.51 2.38
C SER A 272 21.92 2.59 3.48
N GLY A 273 22.04 1.50 4.24
CA GLY A 273 23.21 1.22 5.08
C GLY A 273 24.40 0.63 4.31
N GLY A 274 24.22 0.36 3.01
CA GLY A 274 25.28 -0.05 2.08
C GLY A 274 26.14 1.13 1.64
N PHE A 275 26.61 1.12 0.38
CA PHE A 275 27.67 2.03 -0.06
C PHE A 275 27.31 2.97 -1.21
N THR A 276 27.79 4.22 -1.16
CA THR A 276 27.49 5.28 -2.14
C THR A 276 27.80 4.86 -3.58
N TYR A 277 28.89 4.11 -3.77
CA TYR A 277 29.29 3.59 -5.07
C TYR A 277 28.14 2.85 -5.79
N PHE A 278 27.42 1.99 -5.07
CA PHE A 278 26.33 1.20 -5.66
C PHE A 278 25.03 2.00 -5.77
N THR A 279 24.73 2.87 -4.78
CA THR A 279 23.56 3.73 -4.89
C THR A 279 23.67 4.70 -6.06
N ASP A 280 24.87 5.20 -6.37
CA ASP A 280 25.10 6.12 -7.51
C ASP A 280 24.91 5.39 -8.85
N VAL A 281 25.38 4.15 -8.95
CA VAL A 281 25.11 3.29 -10.13
C VAL A 281 23.60 3.07 -10.31
N LEU A 282 22.87 2.77 -9.23
CA LEU A 282 21.41 2.62 -9.28
C LEU A 282 20.70 3.94 -9.58
N LYS A 283 21.24 5.07 -9.10
CA LYS A 283 20.73 6.40 -9.41
C LYS A 283 20.75 6.66 -10.90
N ASP A 284 21.88 6.39 -11.54
CA ASP A 284 22.03 6.63 -12.98
C ASP A 284 21.23 5.61 -13.81
N ARG A 285 21.18 4.35 -13.37
CA ARG A 285 20.46 3.26 -14.06
C ARG A 285 18.94 3.42 -14.00
N LEU A 286 18.39 3.71 -12.81
CA LEU A 286 16.94 3.72 -12.56
C LEU A 286 16.37 5.14 -12.41
N GLY A 287 17.23 6.14 -12.26
CA GLY A 287 16.85 7.54 -12.23
C GLY A 287 16.25 7.99 -10.89
N PHE A 288 16.80 7.53 -9.76
CA PHE A 288 16.44 8.05 -8.43
C PHE A 288 16.76 9.56 -8.32
N ASP A 289 15.86 10.33 -7.72
CA ASP A 289 16.10 11.76 -7.47
C ASP A 289 17.16 11.95 -6.37
N TYR A 290 17.10 11.10 -5.34
CA TYR A 290 17.95 11.18 -4.16
C TYR A 290 18.59 9.84 -3.81
N THR A 291 19.85 9.87 -3.38
CA THR A 291 20.57 8.71 -2.88
C THR A 291 21.36 9.07 -1.62
N PHE A 292 21.31 8.19 -0.62
CA PHE A 292 22.06 8.31 0.63
C PHE A 292 22.60 6.94 1.03
N ALA A 293 23.93 6.84 1.21
CA ALA A 293 24.59 5.62 1.66
C ALA A 293 25.93 5.94 2.34
N ASN A 294 26.60 4.91 2.88
CA ASN A 294 27.92 5.05 3.50
C ASN A 294 29.01 5.17 2.44
N GLN A 295 30.00 6.04 2.63
CA GLN A 295 31.06 6.22 1.65
C GLN A 295 32.30 5.38 2.02
N LEU A 296 32.66 4.42 1.17
CA LEU A 296 33.92 3.68 1.29
C LEU A 296 35.09 4.60 0.96
N GLU A 297 36.15 4.56 1.77
CA GLU A 297 37.38 5.27 1.44
C GLU A 297 38.20 4.47 0.42
N ILE A 298 38.52 5.12 -0.70
CA ILE A 298 39.30 4.56 -1.80
C ILE A 298 40.55 5.41 -1.99
N ARG A 299 41.73 4.79 -1.98
CA ARG A 299 43.02 5.44 -2.24
C ARG A 299 43.82 4.58 -3.21
N ASP A 300 44.48 5.22 -4.18
CA ASP A 300 45.30 4.54 -5.18
C ASP A 300 44.58 3.36 -5.88
N GLY A 301 43.26 3.49 -6.09
CA GLY A 301 42.43 2.48 -6.75
C GLY A 301 42.09 1.25 -5.90
N VAL A 302 42.31 1.28 -4.58
CA VAL A 302 41.96 0.19 -3.65
C VAL A 302 41.19 0.68 -2.43
N LEU A 303 40.34 -0.17 -1.85
CA LEU A 303 39.66 0.10 -0.59
C LEU A 303 40.66 0.17 0.56
N THR A 304 40.58 1.20 1.39
CA THR A 304 41.43 1.32 2.59
C THR A 304 40.93 0.48 3.76
N GLY A 305 39.66 0.05 3.71
CA GLY A 305 38.95 -0.62 4.79
C GLY A 305 38.28 0.34 5.79
N GLU A 306 38.18 1.63 5.45
CA GLU A 306 37.55 2.65 6.27
C GLU A 306 36.29 3.24 5.62
N ILE A 307 35.37 3.73 6.47
CA ILE A 307 34.15 4.43 6.05
C ILE A 307 34.33 5.91 6.36
N MET A 308 34.12 6.74 5.33
CA MET A 308 34.20 8.19 5.42
C MET A 308 32.95 8.77 6.08
N GLY A 309 33.16 9.73 6.99
CA GLY A 309 32.08 10.47 7.64
C GLY A 309 31.26 9.65 8.65
N GLU A 310 30.05 10.13 8.90
CA GLU A 310 29.07 9.50 9.78
C GLU A 310 28.37 8.33 9.08
N VAL A 311 28.13 7.25 9.83
CA VAL A 311 27.46 6.07 9.30
C VAL A 311 25.95 6.30 9.23
N ILE A 312 25.34 5.88 8.12
CA ILE A 312 23.89 5.83 7.94
C ILE A 312 23.34 4.62 8.68
N ASP A 313 23.00 4.83 9.94
CA ASP A 313 22.28 3.89 10.80
C ASP A 313 20.75 4.09 10.71
N ALA A 314 19.99 3.36 11.53
CA ALA A 314 18.53 3.46 11.58
C ALA A 314 18.05 4.89 11.89
N ARG A 315 18.75 5.61 12.77
CA ARG A 315 18.39 6.96 13.19
C ARG A 315 18.65 7.95 12.06
N ALA A 316 19.77 7.81 11.36
CA ALA A 316 20.09 8.58 10.18
C ALA A 316 19.06 8.34 9.07
N LYS A 317 18.68 7.09 8.79
CA LYS A 317 17.61 6.77 7.82
C LYS A 317 16.32 7.52 8.16
N GLY A 318 15.84 7.42 9.41
CA GLY A 318 14.65 8.13 9.88
C GLY A 318 14.76 9.66 9.79
N ALA A 319 15.93 10.24 10.06
CA ALA A 319 16.17 11.68 9.93
C ALA A 319 16.15 12.15 8.47
N ILE A 320 16.69 11.34 7.55
CA ILE A 320 16.70 11.65 6.12
C ILE A 320 15.27 11.69 5.56
N VAL A 321 14.36 10.80 5.98
CA VAL A 321 12.94 10.86 5.60
C VAL A 321 12.34 12.23 5.88
N ASN A 322 12.51 12.72 7.10
CA ASN A 322 11.98 14.02 7.53
C ASN A 322 12.63 15.18 6.74
N ARG A 323 13.94 15.09 6.48
CA ARG A 323 14.66 16.08 5.68
C ARG A 323 14.14 16.14 4.25
N LEU A 324 13.92 14.99 3.61
CA LEU A 324 13.39 14.93 2.24
C LEU A 324 11.96 15.44 2.17
N ALA A 325 11.10 15.07 3.14
CA ALA A 325 9.75 15.60 3.22
C ALA A 325 9.74 17.13 3.31
N GLN A 326 10.60 17.71 4.16
CA GLN A 326 10.75 19.17 4.27
C GLN A 326 11.26 19.82 2.98
N LEU A 327 12.27 19.21 2.33
CA LEU A 327 12.85 19.70 1.08
C LEU A 327 11.79 19.77 -0.04
N GLU A 328 10.92 18.77 -0.11
CA GLU A 328 9.83 18.68 -1.10
C GLU A 328 8.55 19.41 -0.67
N GLY A 329 8.53 20.04 0.51
CA GLY A 329 7.34 20.73 1.03
C GLY A 329 6.16 19.80 1.32
N LEU A 330 6.44 18.55 1.67
CA LEU A 330 5.47 17.49 1.90
C LEU A 330 5.20 17.25 3.38
N SER A 331 3.95 16.90 3.71
CA SER A 331 3.65 16.35 5.03
C SER A 331 4.08 14.88 5.11
N PRO A 332 4.36 14.33 6.30
CA PRO A 332 4.69 12.90 6.45
C PRO A 332 3.66 11.98 5.80
N ASP A 333 2.38 12.35 5.82
CA ASP A 333 1.29 11.58 5.20
C ASP A 333 1.43 11.41 3.67
N ASN A 334 2.23 12.25 3.01
CA ASN A 334 2.51 12.16 1.57
C ASN A 334 3.72 11.26 1.25
N VAL A 335 4.41 10.74 2.27
CA VAL A 335 5.65 9.97 2.14
C VAL A 335 5.37 8.48 2.29
N VAL A 336 5.99 7.68 1.44
CA VAL A 336 5.98 6.22 1.48
C VAL A 336 7.40 5.75 1.78
N ALA A 337 7.55 4.78 2.68
CA ALA A 337 8.83 4.11 2.94
C ALA A 337 8.69 2.61 2.75
N VAL A 338 9.70 1.99 2.15
CA VAL A 338 9.77 0.55 1.87
C VAL A 338 11.13 0.02 2.30
N GLY A 339 11.15 -1.06 3.07
CA GLY A 339 12.38 -1.73 3.52
C GLY A 339 12.12 -3.14 4.02
N ASP A 340 13.17 -3.86 4.41
CA ASP A 340 13.12 -5.26 4.83
C ASP A 340 13.59 -5.50 6.29
N GLY A 341 14.44 -4.60 6.80
CA GLY A 341 15.26 -4.82 7.97
C GLY A 341 14.92 -4.00 9.21
N ALA A 342 15.57 -4.33 10.32
CA ALA A 342 15.44 -3.59 11.58
C ALA A 342 15.99 -2.15 11.50
N ASN A 343 16.97 -1.93 10.63
CA ASN A 343 17.55 -0.63 10.28
C ASN A 343 16.52 0.32 9.66
N ASP A 344 15.41 -0.20 9.11
CA ASP A 344 14.38 0.59 8.45
C ASP A 344 13.24 0.99 9.39
N CYS A 345 13.19 0.48 10.62
CA CYS A 345 12.06 0.72 11.54
C CYS A 345 11.74 2.22 11.70
N LEU A 346 12.76 3.07 11.90
CA LEU A 346 12.56 4.52 12.04
C LEU A 346 12.21 5.21 10.70
N MET A 347 12.70 4.67 9.58
CA MET A 347 12.36 5.15 8.24
C MET A 347 10.87 4.90 7.95
N ILE A 348 10.41 3.68 8.24
CA ILE A 348 9.02 3.21 8.10
C ILE A 348 8.07 3.99 9.02
N GLN A 349 8.43 4.17 10.29
CA GLN A 349 7.60 4.88 11.28
C GLN A 349 7.44 6.38 10.99
N ASN A 350 8.40 7.00 10.30
CA ASN A 350 8.35 8.42 9.96
C ASN A 350 7.59 8.70 8.64
N ALA A 351 7.19 7.65 7.91
CA ALA A 351 6.42 7.77 6.68
C ALA A 351 4.90 7.71 6.96
N GLY A 352 4.12 8.31 6.06
CA GLY A 352 2.66 8.23 6.07
C GLY A 352 2.10 6.89 5.59
N LEU A 353 2.94 6.11 4.92
CA LEU A 353 2.71 4.72 4.57
C LEU A 353 4.05 3.98 4.66
N GLY A 354 4.16 3.07 5.61
CA GLY A 354 5.33 2.22 5.80
C GLY A 354 5.07 0.78 5.37
N VAL A 355 5.79 0.28 4.37
CA VAL A 355 5.62 -1.08 3.83
C VAL A 355 6.84 -1.94 4.11
N ALA A 356 6.63 -3.08 4.74
CA ALA A 356 7.65 -4.09 4.98
C ALA A 356 7.73 -5.04 3.78
N PHE A 357 8.78 -4.95 2.97
CA PHE A 357 8.99 -5.79 1.79
C PHE A 357 9.86 -7.00 2.13
N ASN A 358 9.34 -8.21 1.93
CA ASN A 358 10.00 -9.49 2.24
C ASN A 358 10.73 -9.48 3.61
N ALA A 359 10.11 -8.81 4.57
CA ALA A 359 10.83 -8.28 5.72
C ALA A 359 10.89 -9.24 6.91
N LYS A 360 11.82 -8.95 7.82
CA LYS A 360 11.89 -9.59 9.14
C LYS A 360 10.69 -9.17 10.01
N GLU A 361 10.31 -10.04 10.94
CA GLU A 361 9.17 -9.82 11.84
C GLU A 361 9.23 -8.50 12.63
N ILE A 362 10.44 -8.05 12.97
CA ILE A 362 10.65 -6.77 13.67
C ILE A 362 10.14 -5.57 12.86
N LEU A 363 10.35 -5.56 11.54
CA LEU A 363 9.87 -4.48 10.68
C LEU A 363 8.38 -4.62 10.39
N LYS A 364 7.90 -5.85 10.17
CA LYS A 364 6.46 -6.11 9.96
C LYS A 364 5.61 -5.54 11.09
N LYS A 365 6.01 -5.72 12.35
CA LYS A 365 5.28 -5.21 13.52
C LYS A 365 5.10 -3.69 13.54
N VAL A 366 6.03 -2.93 12.96
CA VAL A 366 5.97 -1.45 12.94
C VAL A 366 5.46 -0.86 11.62
N SER A 367 5.46 -1.65 10.54
CA SER A 367 4.90 -1.28 9.24
C SER A 367 3.37 -1.23 9.22
N ASP A 368 2.78 -0.50 8.27
CA ASP A 368 1.35 -0.48 7.96
C ASP A 368 0.88 -1.78 7.28
N GLY A 369 1.80 -2.46 6.61
CA GLY A 369 1.56 -3.71 5.92
C GLY A 369 2.83 -4.37 5.42
N SER A 370 2.68 -5.56 4.86
CA SER A 370 3.78 -6.34 4.30
C SER A 370 3.46 -6.81 2.89
N ILE A 371 4.50 -6.86 2.05
CA ILE A 371 4.46 -7.36 0.69
C ILE A 371 5.56 -8.41 0.55
N SER A 372 5.23 -9.56 -0.01
CA SER A 372 6.16 -10.67 -0.25
C SER A 372 7.09 -10.38 -1.42
N ARG A 373 8.22 -11.09 -1.49
CA ARG A 373 9.28 -10.88 -2.51
C ARG A 373 8.78 -10.85 -3.94
N GLU A 374 7.80 -11.68 -4.27
CA GLU A 374 7.27 -11.79 -5.64
C GLU A 374 6.31 -10.65 -6.04
N ASN A 375 5.97 -9.78 -5.09
CA ASN A 375 4.87 -8.83 -5.24
C ASN A 375 5.34 -7.37 -5.17
N LEU A 376 6.60 -7.06 -5.49
CA LEU A 376 7.10 -5.67 -5.43
C LEU A 376 6.25 -4.70 -6.27
N LEU A 377 5.82 -5.12 -7.47
CA LEU A 377 4.87 -4.36 -8.31
C LEU A 377 3.48 -4.20 -7.67
N GLY A 378 3.11 -5.10 -6.76
CA GLY A 378 1.93 -5.00 -5.92
C GLY A 378 1.86 -3.68 -5.14
N LEU A 379 3.00 -3.02 -4.92
CA LEU A 379 3.05 -1.68 -4.32
C LEU A 379 2.25 -0.65 -5.13
N LEU A 380 2.17 -0.75 -6.46
CA LEU A 380 1.34 0.12 -7.28
C LEU A 380 -0.14 0.02 -6.89
N ASN A 381 -0.62 -1.18 -6.56
CA ASN A 381 -1.99 -1.39 -6.08
C ASN A 381 -2.21 -0.77 -4.70
N VAL A 382 -1.25 -0.93 -3.80
CA VAL A 382 -1.30 -0.33 -2.44
C VAL A 382 -1.32 1.19 -2.48
N LEU A 383 -0.71 1.77 -3.52
CA LEU A 383 -0.70 3.21 -3.78
C LEU A 383 -1.94 3.71 -4.55
N GLY A 384 -2.85 2.81 -4.96
CA GLY A 384 -4.00 3.16 -5.80
C GLY A 384 -3.62 3.60 -7.21
N LEU A 385 -2.43 3.20 -7.68
CA LEU A 385 -1.86 3.54 -8.99
C LEU A 385 -1.97 2.42 -10.02
N ALA A 386 -2.36 1.22 -9.59
CA ALA A 386 -2.61 0.14 -10.54
C ALA A 386 -3.73 0.57 -11.48
N GLU A 387 -3.45 0.53 -12.78
CA GLU A 387 -4.46 0.76 -13.80
C GLU A 387 -5.62 -0.22 -13.55
N GLY A 388 -6.79 0.32 -13.23
CA GLY A 388 -8.01 -0.49 -13.24
C GLY A 388 -8.11 -1.11 -14.62
N GLY A 389 -8.20 -2.44 -14.68
CA GLY A 389 -8.14 -3.22 -15.92
C GLY A 389 -9.27 -2.95 -16.90
N ASP A 390 -9.27 -1.76 -17.50
CA ASP A 390 -10.07 -1.41 -18.68
C ASP A 390 -9.35 -1.82 -19.98
N GLU A 391 -8.09 -2.28 -19.93
CA GLU A 391 -7.33 -2.70 -21.13
C GLU A 391 -6.95 -4.19 -21.21
N LEU A 392 -7.48 -5.07 -20.35
CA LEU A 392 -7.29 -6.52 -20.49
C LEU A 392 -8.62 -7.28 -20.49
N LEU A 393 -9.32 -7.20 -21.63
CA LEU A 393 -10.33 -8.16 -22.07
C LEU A 393 -9.88 -8.84 -23.37
#